data_AF-A0A1J1JFX6-F1
#
_entry.id   AF-A0A1J1JFX6-F1
#
_cell.length_a   1.000
_cell.length_b   1.000
_cell.length_c   1.000
_cell.angle_alpha   90.00
_cell.angle_beta   90.00
_cell.angle_gamma   90.00
#
_symmetry.space_group_name_H-M   'P 1'
#
loop_
_entity.id
_entity.type
_entity.pdbx_description
1 polymer ?
#
loop_
_entity_poly.entity_id
_entity_poly.type
_entity_poly.pdbx_seq_one_letter_code
_entity_poly.pdbx_strand_id
1 'polypeptide(L)'
;MPKKIRLMTDYGCYPLWWDEPDQVGDLDPESLPLTQETIQRLYHWADAFEARLNLADPSDSPEVTPEEVERFEWEGLNLWKQLNQELYPNYEVVYFSSHFHQVFTDSVELEEKLKSNFIEFNQTERGIVLTNNLIKQTT
;
A
#
# COMPACT_ATOMS: atom_id res chain seq x y z
N MET A 1 -18.81 -10.47 17.47
CA MET A 1 -17.85 -9.40 17.16
C MET A 1 -17.32 -9.69 15.76
N PRO A 2 -17.11 -8.66 14.90
CA PRO A 2 -16.44 -8.89 13.63
C PRO A 2 -15.05 -9.48 13.89
N LYS A 3 -14.57 -10.33 12.97
CA LYS A 3 -13.18 -10.77 12.99
C LYS A 3 -12.30 -9.67 12.42
N LYS A 4 -11.13 -9.46 13.01
CA LYS A 4 -10.18 -8.48 12.51
C LYS A 4 -9.23 -9.10 11.50
N ILE A 5 -9.11 -8.45 10.35
CA ILE A 5 -8.14 -8.79 9.32
C ILE A 5 -7.36 -7.54 8.91
N ARG A 6 -6.17 -7.75 8.36
CA ARG A 6 -5.28 -6.69 7.92
C ARG A 6 -5.01 -6.81 6.42
N LEU A 7 -5.22 -5.72 5.69
CA LEU A 7 -4.72 -5.55 4.33
C LEU A 7 -3.24 -5.18 4.41
N MET A 8 -2.37 -6.09 3.97
CA MET A 8 -0.91 -5.98 4.07
C MET A 8 -0.26 -6.86 3.01
N THR A 9 0.77 -6.35 2.33
CA THR A 9 1.64 -7.15 1.47
C THR A 9 2.86 -7.64 2.24
N ASP A 10 3.29 -8.84 1.89
CA ASP A 10 4.62 -9.39 2.18
C ASP A 10 4.98 -10.34 1.04
N TYR A 11 6.27 -10.58 0.84
CA TYR A 11 6.77 -11.36 -0.29
C TYR A 11 6.36 -12.84 -0.19
N GLY A 12 5.73 -13.36 -1.23
CA GLY A 12 5.23 -14.72 -1.34
C GLY A 12 3.94 -15.01 -0.57
N CYS A 13 3.18 -13.98 -0.17
CA CYS A 13 1.98 -14.12 0.65
C CYS A 13 0.73 -13.52 0.00
N TYR A 14 -0.45 -13.98 0.43
CA TYR A 14 -1.70 -13.31 0.14
C TYR A 14 -1.75 -11.91 0.78
N PRO A 15 -2.45 -10.94 0.17
CA PRO A 15 -2.48 -9.56 0.66
C PRO A 15 -3.42 -9.34 1.87
N LEU A 16 -4.01 -10.38 2.43
CA LEU A 16 -4.88 -10.32 3.60
C LEU A 16 -4.30 -11.17 4.72
N TRP A 17 -4.39 -10.72 5.96
CA TRP A 17 -3.80 -11.38 7.12
C TRP A 17 -4.79 -11.43 8.27
N TRP A 18 -4.72 -12.49 9.07
CA TRP A 18 -5.40 -12.48 10.36
C TRP A 18 -4.78 -11.41 11.28
N ASP A 19 -5.62 -10.61 11.93
CA ASP A 19 -5.21 -9.61 12.93
C ASP A 19 -5.84 -9.94 14.30
N GLU A 20 -5.86 -11.24 14.62
CA GLU A 20 -6.43 -11.81 15.84
C GLU A 20 -5.33 -12.51 16.67
N PRO A 21 -5.44 -12.57 18.00
CA PRO A 21 -4.43 -13.22 18.84
C PRO A 21 -4.27 -14.73 18.61
N ASP A 22 -5.33 -15.41 18.15
CA ASP A 22 -5.42 -16.86 18.02
C ASP A 22 -5.46 -17.37 16.57
N GLN A 23 -5.41 -16.46 15.59
CA GLN A 23 -5.34 -16.79 14.16
C GLN A 23 -4.13 -16.10 13.54
N VAL A 24 -3.28 -16.87 12.87
CA VAL A 24 -2.01 -16.40 12.31
C VAL A 24 -1.89 -16.79 10.85
N GLY A 25 -1.11 -16.01 10.10
CA GLY A 25 -0.85 -16.22 8.69
C GLY A 25 -1.70 -15.34 7.78
N ASP A 26 -1.37 -15.42 6.51
CA ASP A 26 -2.07 -14.80 5.42
C ASP A 26 -3.35 -15.58 5.07
N LEU A 27 -4.28 -14.89 4.44
CA LEU A 27 -5.64 -15.32 4.17
C LEU A 27 -5.88 -15.24 2.67
N ASP A 28 -6.28 -16.36 2.09
CA ASP A 28 -6.68 -16.43 0.69
C ASP A 28 -7.91 -15.53 0.43
N PRO A 29 -7.81 -14.49 -0.43
CA PRO A 29 -8.95 -13.67 -0.81
C PRO A 29 -10.14 -14.46 -1.37
N GLU A 30 -9.89 -15.59 -2.04
CA GLU A 30 -10.96 -16.44 -2.59
C GLU A 30 -11.75 -17.19 -1.51
N SER A 31 -11.23 -17.26 -0.28
CA SER A 31 -11.95 -17.85 0.87
C SER A 31 -12.99 -16.91 1.49
N LEU A 32 -13.00 -15.64 1.09
CA LEU A 32 -13.91 -14.60 1.58
C LEU A 32 -15.06 -14.33 0.60
N PRO A 33 -16.19 -13.77 1.08
CA PRO A 33 -17.32 -13.41 0.22
C PRO A 33 -17.07 -12.10 -0.56
N LEU A 34 -15.94 -12.02 -1.27
CA LEU A 34 -15.53 -10.88 -2.07
C LEU A 34 -16.00 -11.01 -3.52
N THR A 35 -16.15 -9.87 -4.19
CA THR A 35 -16.37 -9.85 -5.63
C THR A 35 -15.11 -10.27 -6.39
N GLN A 36 -15.29 -10.85 -7.57
CA GLN A 36 -14.16 -11.25 -8.41
C GLN A 36 -13.25 -10.07 -8.78
N GLU A 37 -13.84 -8.88 -8.96
CA GLU A 37 -13.10 -7.64 -9.23
C GLU A 37 -12.18 -7.29 -8.05
N THR A 38 -12.68 -7.32 -6.82
CA THR A 38 -11.89 -7.03 -5.62
C THR A 38 -10.76 -8.05 -5.44
N ILE A 39 -11.05 -9.34 -5.66
CA ILE A 39 -10.02 -10.40 -5.62
C ILE A 39 -8.91 -10.15 -6.65
N GLN A 40 -9.26 -9.81 -7.89
CA GLN A 40 -8.27 -9.52 -8.94
C GLN A 40 -7.42 -8.30 -8.60
N ARG A 41 -8.03 -7.23 -8.08
CA ARG A 41 -7.30 -6.03 -7.67
C ARG A 41 -6.37 -6.29 -6.49
N LEU A 42 -6.76 -7.13 -5.54
CA LEU A 42 -5.89 -7.57 -4.44
C LEU A 42 -4.65 -8.29 -4.95
N TYR A 43 -4.81 -9.25 -5.87
CA TYR A 43 -3.66 -9.95 -6.45
C TYR A 43 -2.77 -9.03 -7.27
N HIS A 44 -3.33 -8.16 -8.12
CA HIS A 44 -2.52 -7.19 -8.86
C HIS A 44 -1.77 -6.21 -7.93
N TRP A 45 -2.40 -5.81 -6.83
CA TRP A 45 -1.75 -4.98 -5.82
C TRP A 45 -0.60 -5.73 -5.13
N ALA A 46 -0.79 -7.00 -4.77
CA ALA A 46 0.28 -7.86 -4.25
C ALA A 46 1.43 -8.05 -5.26
N ASP A 47 1.12 -8.36 -6.52
CA ASP A 47 2.10 -8.54 -7.60
C ASP A 47 2.94 -7.27 -7.82
N ALA A 48 2.34 -6.08 -7.68
CA ALA A 48 3.06 -4.81 -7.76
C ALA A 48 4.03 -4.60 -6.60
N PHE A 49 3.80 -5.23 -5.45
CA PHE A 49 4.75 -5.27 -4.34
C PHE A 49 5.86 -6.27 -4.61
N GLU A 50 5.51 -7.49 -5.04
CA GLU A 50 6.47 -8.56 -5.41
C GLU A 50 7.51 -8.08 -6.43
N ALA A 51 7.06 -7.31 -7.43
CA ALA A 51 7.92 -6.79 -8.50
C ALA A 51 9.04 -5.86 -7.99
N ARG A 52 8.97 -5.39 -6.73
CA ARG A 52 10.02 -4.57 -6.10
C ARG A 52 11.24 -5.37 -5.65
N LEU A 53 11.12 -6.70 -5.60
CA LEU A 53 12.20 -7.60 -5.18
C LEU A 53 12.60 -8.54 -6.30
N ASN A 54 13.87 -8.51 -6.66
CA ASN A 54 14.44 -9.58 -7.46
C ASN A 54 14.74 -10.76 -6.53
N LEU A 55 13.83 -11.74 -6.49
CA LEU A 55 13.98 -12.93 -5.63
C LEU A 55 15.23 -13.77 -5.96
N ALA A 56 15.70 -13.75 -7.21
CA ALA A 56 16.87 -14.50 -7.63
C ALA A 56 18.17 -13.83 -7.17
N ASP A 57 18.19 -12.49 -7.14
CA ASP A 57 19.29 -11.70 -6.62
C ASP A 57 18.75 -10.42 -5.96
N PRO A 58 18.51 -10.43 -4.63
CA PRO A 58 17.96 -9.27 -3.92
C PRO A 58 18.82 -8.02 -4.05
N SER A 59 20.13 -8.16 -4.30
CA SER A 59 21.02 -7.02 -4.50
C SER A 59 20.83 -6.33 -5.84
N ASP A 60 20.20 -7.01 -6.80
CA ASP A 60 19.81 -6.53 -8.13
C ASP A 60 18.27 -6.34 -8.22
N SER A 61 17.66 -5.86 -7.14
CA SER A 61 16.26 -5.46 -7.13
C SER A 61 16.08 -4.12 -7.87
N PRO A 62 14.97 -3.93 -8.58
CA PRO A 62 14.71 -2.67 -9.27
C PRO A 62 14.58 -1.52 -8.26
N GLU A 63 15.01 -0.32 -8.67
CA GLU A 63 14.72 0.90 -7.93
C GLU A 63 13.20 1.15 -7.92
N VAL A 64 12.63 1.39 -6.75
CA VAL A 64 11.21 1.75 -6.60
C VAL A 64 11.09 3.26 -6.63
N THR A 65 10.35 3.78 -7.61
CA THR A 65 10.18 5.22 -7.77
C THR A 65 9.15 5.79 -6.78
N PRO A 66 9.23 7.08 -6.43
CA PRO A 66 8.22 7.74 -5.60
C PRO A 66 6.79 7.64 -6.17
N GLU A 67 6.63 7.72 -7.50
CA GLU A 67 5.33 7.57 -8.17
C GLU A 67 4.76 6.16 -8.01
N GLU A 68 5.60 5.12 -8.06
CA GLU A 68 5.17 3.74 -7.81
C GLU A 68 4.75 3.51 -6.36
N VAL A 69 5.46 4.12 -5.40
CA VAL A 69 5.06 4.09 -3.99
C VAL A 69 3.71 4.79 -3.81
N GLU A 70 3.55 5.98 -4.40
CA GLU A 70 2.30 6.74 -4.31
C GLU A 70 1.13 5.97 -4.91
N ARG A 71 1.25 5.48 -6.15
CA ARG A 71 0.21 4.68 -6.80
C ARG A 71 -0.17 3.44 -5.98
N PHE A 72 0.83 2.78 -5.41
CA PHE A 72 0.62 1.59 -4.59
C PHE A 72 -0.18 1.90 -3.32
N GLU A 73 0.17 2.96 -2.59
CA GLU A 73 -0.52 3.33 -1.35
C GLU A 73 -1.95 3.85 -1.63
N TRP A 74 -2.16 4.58 -2.73
CA TRP A 74 -3.51 4.99 -3.15
C TRP A 74 -4.39 3.81 -3.53
N GLU A 75 -3.85 2.81 -4.25
CA GLU A 75 -4.61 1.60 -4.53
C GLU A 75 -4.89 0.78 -3.27
N GLY A 76 -3.93 0.70 -2.35
CA GLY A 76 -4.11 0.08 -1.03
C GLY A 76 -5.25 0.73 -0.23
N LEU A 77 -5.32 2.07 -0.22
CA LEU A 77 -6.44 2.81 0.39
C LEU A 77 -7.78 2.51 -0.29
N ASN A 78 -7.82 2.45 -1.62
CA ASN A 78 -9.05 2.15 -2.37
C ASN A 78 -9.54 0.72 -2.10
N LEU A 79 -8.63 -0.25 -2.10
CA LEU A 79 -8.90 -1.63 -1.74
C LEU A 79 -9.41 -1.73 -0.30
N TRP A 80 -8.77 -1.04 0.64
CA TRP A 80 -9.20 -1.04 2.03
C TRP A 80 -10.64 -0.53 2.21
N LYS A 81 -11.01 0.55 1.52
CA LYS A 81 -12.38 1.07 1.51
C LYS A 81 -13.36 0.07 0.91
N GLN A 82 -13.00 -0.59 -0.19
CA GLN A 82 -13.82 -1.62 -0.85
C GLN A 82 -14.03 -2.85 0.05
N LEU A 83 -12.97 -3.35 0.69
CA LEU A 83 -13.04 -4.50 1.59
C LEU A 83 -13.96 -4.24 2.78
N ASN A 84 -13.90 -3.05 3.38
CA ASN A 84 -14.81 -2.68 4.46
C ASN A 84 -16.27 -2.67 4.02
N GLN A 85 -16.57 -2.36 2.75
CA GLN A 85 -17.94 -2.42 2.24
C GLN A 85 -18.39 -3.86 2.00
N GLU A 86 -17.55 -4.69 1.38
CA GLU A 86 -17.92 -6.06 1.00
C GLU A 86 -17.97 -7.03 2.19
N LEU A 87 -17.12 -6.82 3.21
CA LEU A 87 -16.97 -7.74 4.34
C LEU A 87 -17.79 -7.35 5.58
N TYR A 88 -18.42 -6.16 5.58
CA TYR A 88 -19.31 -5.75 6.66
C TYR A 88 -20.56 -6.65 6.72
N PRO A 89 -21.07 -7.00 7.92
CA PRO A 89 -20.57 -6.68 9.26
C PRO A 89 -19.63 -7.74 9.85
N ASN A 90 -19.19 -8.71 9.04
CA ASN A 90 -18.52 -9.92 9.53
C ASN A 90 -17.04 -9.69 9.83
N TYR A 91 -16.42 -8.72 9.16
CA TYR A 91 -15.01 -8.38 9.35
C TYR A 91 -14.81 -6.89 9.62
N GLU A 92 -13.77 -6.59 10.39
CA GLU A 92 -13.15 -5.28 10.52
C GLU A 92 -11.81 -5.35 9.80
N VAL A 93 -11.58 -4.44 8.85
CA VAL A 93 -10.33 -4.42 8.08
C VAL A 93 -9.49 -3.25 8.55
N VAL A 94 -8.21 -3.49 8.85
CA VAL A 94 -7.20 -2.46 9.07
C VAL A 94 -6.17 -2.49 7.94
N TYR A 95 -5.47 -1.40 7.70
CA TYR A 95 -4.47 -1.32 6.63
C TYR A 95 -3.07 -1.13 7.19
N PHE A 96 -2.11 -1.93 6.75
CA PHE A 96 -0.70 -1.67 7.00
C PHE A 96 -0.06 -1.01 5.79
N SER A 97 0.46 0.20 6.00
CA SER A 97 1.25 0.90 4.99
C SER A 97 2.70 0.46 5.05
N SER A 98 3.19 -0.14 3.97
CA SER A 98 4.61 -0.46 3.80
C SER A 98 5.47 0.80 3.75
N HIS A 99 4.95 1.90 3.20
CA HIS A 99 5.65 3.18 3.13
C HIS A 99 5.80 3.84 4.50
N PHE A 100 4.69 3.99 5.23
CA PHE A 100 4.70 4.64 6.54
C PHE A 100 5.11 3.71 7.70
N HIS A 101 5.27 2.41 7.43
CA HIS A 101 5.59 1.38 8.43
C HIS A 101 4.63 1.40 9.64
N GLN A 102 3.33 1.57 9.38
CA GLN A 102 2.32 1.63 10.45
C GLN A 102 0.97 1.06 10.01
N VAL A 103 0.20 0.62 11.01
CA VAL A 103 -1.19 0.22 10.83
C VAL A 103 -2.10 1.44 10.97
N PHE A 104 -3.01 1.62 10.02
CA PHE A 104 -4.09 2.58 10.05
C PHE A 104 -5.41 1.86 10.33
N THR A 105 -6.21 2.47 11.22
CA THR A 105 -7.57 2.03 11.52
C THR A 105 -8.63 3.01 11.01
N ASP A 106 -8.21 4.18 10.52
CA ASP A 106 -9.07 5.18 9.88
C ASP A 106 -8.55 5.50 8.46
N SER A 107 -9.40 5.25 7.46
CA SER A 107 -9.07 5.52 6.05
C SER A 107 -8.92 7.01 5.73
N VAL A 108 -9.57 7.90 6.50
CA VAL A 108 -9.44 9.35 6.33
C VAL A 108 -8.07 9.81 6.81
N GLU A 109 -7.56 9.24 7.92
CA GLU A 109 -6.22 9.55 8.42
C GLU A 109 -5.15 9.19 7.38
N LEU A 110 -5.22 7.99 6.80
CA LEU A 110 -4.31 7.57 5.74
C LEU A 110 -4.40 8.49 4.52
N GLU A 111 -5.62 8.80 4.06
CA GLU A 111 -5.85 9.66 2.91
C GLU A 111 -5.21 11.06 3.08
N GLU A 112 -5.40 11.69 4.23
CA GLU A 112 -4.80 13.00 4.53
C GLU A 112 -3.28 12.93 4.63
N LYS A 113 -2.74 11.83 5.16
CA LYS A 113 -1.29 11.62 5.20
C LYS A 113 -0.70 11.42 3.81
N LEU A 114 -1.38 10.70 2.92
CA LEU A 114 -0.96 10.54 1.51
C LEU A 114 -0.96 11.88 0.78
N LYS A 115 -2.03 12.67 0.90
CA LYS A 115 -2.10 14.03 0.32
C LYS A 115 -0.98 14.93 0.82
N SER A 116 -0.67 14.88 2.12
CA SER A 116 0.40 15.69 2.72
C SER A 116 1.79 15.28 2.20
N ASN A 117 2.06 13.98 2.11
CA ASN A 117 3.31 13.44 1.59
C ASN A 117 3.55 13.83 0.12
N PHE A 118 2.50 13.82 -0.71
CA PHE A 118 2.58 14.28 -2.10
C PHE A 118 2.95 15.76 -2.22
N ILE A 119 2.42 16.61 -1.34
CA ILE A 119 2.74 18.04 -1.31
C ILE A 119 4.22 18.26 -0.97
N GLU A 120 4.74 17.56 0.03
CA GLU A 120 6.14 17.67 0.46
C GLU A 120 7.12 17.22 -0.64
N PHE A 121 6.83 16.12 -1.34
CA PHE A 121 7.64 15.64 -2.45
C PHE A 121 7.72 16.69 -3.58
N ASN A 122 6.58 17.22 -4.01
CA ASN A 122 6.52 18.24 -5.07
C ASN A 122 7.23 19.55 -4.70
N GLN A 123 7.18 19.96 -3.42
CA GLN A 123 7.91 21.14 -2.96
C GLN A 123 9.43 20.89 -3.00
N THR A 124 9.87 19.71 -2.61
CA THR A 124 11.28 19.29 -2.60
C THR A 124 11.86 19.26 -4.01
N GLU A 125 11.15 18.63 -4.96
CA GLU A 125 11.59 18.60 -6.37
C GLU A 125 11.64 20.00 -6.98
N ARG A 126 10.62 20.84 -6.74
CA ARG A 126 10.64 22.24 -7.20
C ARG A 126 11.83 23.01 -6.63
N GLY A 127 12.18 22.80 -5.36
CA GLY A 127 13.37 23.38 -4.74
C GLY A 127 14.67 22.95 -5.44
N ILE A 128 14.80 21.66 -5.75
CA ILE A 128 15.96 21.10 -6.48
C ILE A 128 16.06 21.67 -7.90
N VAL A 129 14.94 21.78 -8.63
CA VAL A 129 14.93 22.35 -9.99
C VAL A 129 15.32 23.82 -9.99
N LEU A 130 14.83 24.61 -9.03
CA LEU A 130 15.17 26.03 -8.91
C LEU A 130 16.65 26.25 -8.58
N THR A 131 17.21 25.47 -7.65
CA THR A 131 18.64 25.55 -7.30
C THR A 131 19.55 25.19 -8.48
N ASN A 132 19.23 24.11 -9.20
CA ASN A 132 19.98 23.71 -10.40
C ASN A 132 19.92 24.75 -11.53
N ASN A 133 18.78 25.43 -11.70
CA ASN A 133 18.64 26.49 -12.69
C ASN A 133 19.36 27.79 -12.30
N LEU A 134 19.53 28.10 -11.01
CA LEU A 134 20.37 29.22 -10.57
C LEU A 134 21.86 28.95 -10.85
N ILE A 135 22.35 27.75 -10.54
CA ILE A 135 23.78 27.38 -10.75
C ILE A 135 24.16 27.45 -12.24
N LYS A 136 23.26 27.03 -13.13
CA LYS A 136 23.46 27.11 -14.59
C LYS A 136 23.46 28.54 -15.15
N GLN A 137 22.91 29.52 -14.44
CA GLN A 137 22.90 30.93 -14.88
C GLN A 137 24.12 31.72 -14.39
N THR A 138 24.88 31.19 -13.42
CA THR A 138 26.06 31.84 -12.83
C THR A 138 27.39 31.26 -13.32
N THR A 139 27.38 30.37 -14.32
CA THR A 139 28.56 29.74 -14.92
C THR A 139 28.56 30.00 -16.42
#